data_AF-A0A7Z9DXQ6-F1
#
_entry.id   AF-A0A7Z9DXQ6-F1
#
_cell.length_a   1.000
_cell.length_b   1.000
_cell.length_c   1.000
_cell.angle_alpha   90.00
_cell.angle_beta   90.00
_cell.angle_gamma   90.00
#
_symmetry.space_group_name_H-M   'P 1'
#
loop_
_entity.id
_entity.type
_entity.pdbx_description
1 polymer ?
#
loop_
_entity_poly.entity_id
_entity_poly.type
_entity_poly.pdbx_seq_one_letter_code
_entity_poly.pdbx_strand_id
1 'polypeptide(L)'
;MSRTWYAVLTTYMVLFFITGYITFFYNNIFATRAENIAKITKVYDDQEKFKLVEELLQNDAKTSQDENNIGSQSFNVVLGAIVSFLSTTLAQKNNHKKNDNINKI
;
A
#
# COMPACT_ATOMS: atom_id res chain seq x y z
N MET A 1 25.18 13.29 6.36
CA MET A 1 24.46 12.69 5.21
C MET A 1 24.26 13.74 4.14
N SER A 2 24.27 13.36 2.86
CA SER A 2 24.12 14.31 1.73
C SER A 2 22.67 14.78 1.56
N ARG A 3 22.46 15.92 0.89
CA ARG A 3 21.11 16.42 0.55
C ARG A 3 20.31 15.39 -0.27
N THR A 4 20.98 14.65 -1.15
CA THR A 4 20.39 13.58 -1.96
C THR A 4 19.85 12.44 -1.10
N TRP A 5 20.52 12.09 0.01
CA TRP A 5 20.05 11.05 0.93
C TRP A 5 18.70 11.41 1.54
N TYR A 6 18.54 12.66 1.98
CA TYR A 6 17.27 13.15 2.53
C TYR A 6 16.18 13.22 1.46
N ALA A 7 16.50 13.63 0.23
CA ALA A 7 15.54 13.64 -0.87
C ALA A 7 15.00 12.24 -1.18
N VAL A 8 15.88 11.23 -1.23
CA VAL A 8 15.49 9.83 -1.45
C VAL A 8 14.62 9.31 -0.30
N LEU A 9 15.00 9.59 0.95
CA LEU A 9 14.20 9.20 2.12
C LEU A 9 12.81 9.86 2.11
N THR A 10 12.73 11.16 1.81
CA THR A 10 11.46 11.89 1.76
C THR A 10 10.54 11.32 0.67
N THR A 11 11.06 11.00 -0.51
CA THR A 11 10.27 10.37 -1.58
C THR A 11 9.70 9.04 -1.11
N TYR A 12 10.50 8.19 -0.45
CA TYR A 12 10.00 6.92 0.07
C TYR A 12 8.96 7.11 1.17
N MET A 13 9.14 8.08 2.07
CA MET A 13 8.16 8.38 3.12
C MET A 13 6.82 8.82 2.52
N VAL A 14 6.84 9.70 1.50
CA VAL A 14 5.61 10.12 0.81
C VAL A 14 4.91 8.93 0.16
N LEU A 15 5.64 8.09 -0.58
CA LEU A 15 5.09 6.88 -1.19
C LEU A 15 4.52 5.92 -0.13
N PHE A 16 5.18 5.79 1.01
CA PHE A 16 4.76 4.93 2.12
C PHE A 16 3.45 5.43 2.74
N PHE A 17 3.31 6.74 2.97
CA PHE A 17 2.08 7.31 3.49
C PHE A 17 0.91 7.18 2.50
N ILE A 18 1.14 7.43 1.21
CA ILE A 18 0.08 7.32 0.19
C ILE A 18 -0.39 5.86 0.05
N THR A 19 0.55 4.93 -0.14
CA THR A 19 0.21 3.50 -0.30
C THR A 19 -0.36 2.91 0.98
N GLY A 20 0.19 3.27 2.15
CA GLY A 20 -0.34 2.86 3.44
C GLY A 20 -1.76 3.40 3.69
N TYR A 21 -2.02 4.66 3.34
CA TYR A 21 -3.37 5.23 3.47
C TYR A 21 -4.39 4.44 2.65
N ILE A 22 -4.08 4.13 1.39
CA ILE A 22 -4.95 3.32 0.52
C ILE A 22 -5.18 1.92 1.14
N THR A 23 -4.10 1.25 1.55
CA THR A 23 -4.16 -0.11 2.11
C THR A 23 -4.89 -0.21 3.46
N PHE A 24 -4.87 0.82 4.31
CA PHE A 24 -5.48 0.74 5.63
C PHE A 24 -6.88 1.38 5.71
N PHE A 25 -7.10 2.52 5.05
CA PHE A 25 -8.35 3.26 5.15
C PHE A 25 -9.34 2.91 4.03
N TYR A 26 -8.88 2.83 2.79
CA TYR A 26 -9.76 2.52 1.66
C TYR A 26 -10.26 1.06 1.72
N ASN A 27 -9.42 0.16 2.22
CA ASN A 27 -9.76 -1.26 2.39
C ASN A 27 -10.80 -1.58 3.45
N ASN A 28 -10.83 -0.83 4.56
CA ASN A 28 -11.83 -1.06 5.60
C ASN A 28 -13.24 -0.77 5.10
N ILE A 29 -13.39 0.16 4.16
CA ILE A 29 -14.68 0.53 3.56
C ILE A 29 -15.20 -0.61 2.65
N PHE A 30 -14.33 -1.44 2.07
CA PHE A 30 -14.72 -2.55 1.18
C PHE A 30 -15.23 -3.80 1.90
N ALA A 31 -14.63 -4.16 3.04
CA ALA A 31 -15.13 -5.25 3.86
C ALA A 31 -16.61 -5.02 4.24
N THR A 32 -17.00 -3.76 4.42
CA THR A 32 -18.39 -3.37 4.72
C THR A 32 -19.31 -3.36 3.49
N ARG A 33 -18.79 -3.23 2.26
CA ARG A 33 -19.62 -3.17 1.04
C ARG A 33 -20.16 -4.53 0.60
N ALA A 34 -19.36 -5.60 0.65
CA ALA A 34 -19.80 -6.91 0.18
C ALA A 34 -21.04 -7.44 0.95
N GLU A 35 -21.03 -7.32 2.29
CA GLU A 35 -22.20 -7.68 3.10
C GLU A 35 -23.41 -6.77 2.87
N ASN A 36 -23.17 -5.49 2.55
CA ASN A 36 -24.24 -4.54 2.26
C ASN A 36 -24.85 -4.75 0.87
N ILE A 37 -24.05 -5.17 -0.13
CA ILE A 37 -24.54 -5.54 -1.48
C ILE A 37 -25.52 -6.71 -1.37
N ALA A 38 -25.22 -7.72 -0.54
CA ALA A 38 -26.10 -8.87 -0.28
C ALA A 38 -27.41 -8.48 0.43
N LYS A 39 -27.43 -7.38 1.18
CA LYS A 39 -28.64 -6.84 1.83
C LYS A 39 -29.48 -6.00 0.87
N ILE A 40 -28.85 -5.21 0.00
CA ILE A 40 -29.53 -4.37 -1.00
C ILE A 40 -30.23 -5.24 -2.05
N THR A 41 -29.59 -6.34 -2.46
CA THR A 41 -30.13 -7.31 -3.44
C THR A 41 -31.42 -7.98 -2.95
N LYS A 42 -31.63 -8.17 -1.64
CA LYS A 42 -32.86 -8.77 -1.10
C LYS A 42 -34.11 -7.89 -1.20
N VAL A 43 -33.99 -6.60 -1.54
CA VAL A 43 -35.09 -5.62 -1.44
C VAL A 43 -35.76 -5.35 -2.81
N TYR A 44 -35.20 -5.84 -3.92
CA TYR A 44 -35.73 -5.57 -5.26
C TYR A 44 -36.79 -6.60 -5.69
N ASP A 45 -37.97 -6.10 -6.05
CA ASP A 45 -39.14 -6.88 -6.51
C ASP A 45 -39.14 -7.13 -8.05
N ASP A 46 -38.28 -6.40 -8.79
CA ASP A 46 -38.17 -6.41 -10.26
C ASP A 46 -36.88 -7.13 -10.69
N GLN A 47 -37.01 -8.33 -11.28
CA GLN A 47 -35.90 -9.24 -11.62
C GLN A 47 -34.93 -8.67 -12.68
N GLU A 48 -35.39 -7.86 -13.63
CA GLU A 48 -34.49 -7.31 -14.67
C GLU A 48 -33.63 -6.18 -14.11
N LYS A 49 -34.24 -5.27 -13.34
CA LYS A 49 -33.51 -4.20 -12.67
C LYS A 49 -32.57 -4.75 -11.60
N PHE A 50 -32.99 -5.80 -10.91
CA PHE A 50 -32.16 -6.54 -9.97
C PHE A 50 -30.89 -7.05 -10.63
N LYS A 51 -30.98 -7.72 -11.78
CA LYS A 51 -29.84 -8.34 -12.45
C LYS A 51 -28.82 -7.31 -12.92
N LEU A 52 -29.29 -6.16 -13.40
CA LEU A 52 -28.43 -5.06 -13.84
C LEU A 52 -27.74 -4.36 -12.66
N VAL A 53 -28.46 -4.15 -11.56
CA VAL A 53 -27.88 -3.58 -10.32
C VAL A 53 -26.90 -4.56 -9.68
N GLU A 54 -27.21 -5.86 -9.66
CA GLU A 54 -26.31 -6.90 -9.17
C GLU A 54 -25.00 -6.92 -9.97
N GLU A 55 -25.07 -6.89 -11.30
CA GLU A 55 -23.89 -6.89 -12.16
C GLU A 55 -23.01 -5.64 -11.94
N LEU A 56 -23.62 -4.45 -11.84
CA LEU A 56 -22.90 -3.21 -11.55
C LEU A 56 -22.23 -3.26 -10.16
N LEU A 57 -22.94 -3.74 -9.14
CA LEU A 57 -22.40 -3.85 -7.78
C LEU A 57 -21.28 -4.90 -7.68
N GLN A 58 -21.40 -6.03 -8.40
CA GLN A 58 -20.34 -7.03 -8.47
C GLN A 58 -19.12 -6.49 -9.19
N ASN A 59 -19.30 -5.74 -10.28
CA ASN A 59 -18.20 -5.14 -11.01
C ASN A 59 -17.47 -4.08 -10.16
N ASP A 60 -18.22 -3.20 -9.49
CA ASP A 60 -17.67 -2.22 -8.55
C ASP A 60 -16.90 -2.91 -7.41
N ALA A 61 -17.45 -3.99 -6.84
CA ALA A 61 -16.78 -4.76 -5.79
C ALA A 61 -15.48 -5.40 -6.29
N LYS A 62 -15.46 -5.90 -7.53
CA LYS A 62 -14.27 -6.50 -8.14
C LYS A 62 -13.20 -5.46 -8.45
N THR A 63 -13.55 -4.36 -9.11
CA THR A 63 -12.61 -3.25 -9.38
C THR A 63 -11.98 -2.75 -8.08
N SER A 64 -12.80 -2.62 -7.04
CA SER A 64 -12.36 -2.22 -5.71
C SER A 64 -11.39 -3.22 -5.05
N GLN A 65 -11.65 -4.52 -5.21
CA GLN A 65 -10.76 -5.58 -4.73
C GLN A 65 -9.42 -5.56 -5.48
N ASP A 66 -9.44 -5.30 -6.79
CA ASP A 66 -8.23 -5.19 -7.59
C ASP A 66 -7.41 -3.95 -7.19
N GLU A 67 -8.05 -2.79 -6.99
CA GLU A 67 -7.42 -1.58 -6.46
C GLU A 67 -6.77 -1.82 -5.09
N ASN A 68 -7.46 -2.52 -4.20
CA ASN A 68 -6.92 -2.93 -2.90
C ASN A 68 -5.65 -3.79 -3.07
N ASN A 69 -5.73 -4.84 -3.89
CA ASN A 69 -4.61 -5.73 -4.12
C ASN A 69 -3.39 -4.97 -4.66
N ILE A 70 -3.62 -4.02 -5.58
CA ILE A 70 -2.58 -3.14 -6.12
C ILE A 70 -2.00 -2.24 -5.03
N GLY A 71 -2.85 -1.63 -4.21
CA GLY A 71 -2.41 -0.77 -3.09
C GLY A 71 -1.54 -1.53 -2.09
N SER A 72 -2.00 -2.72 -1.67
CA SER A 72 -1.29 -3.60 -0.73
C SER A 72 0.05 -4.11 -1.28
N GLN A 73 0.10 -4.49 -2.57
CA GLN A 73 1.35 -4.87 -3.22
C GLN A 73 2.32 -3.68 -3.31
N SER A 74 1.81 -2.51 -3.71
CA SER A 74 2.60 -1.28 -3.80
C SER A 74 3.18 -0.88 -2.44
N PHE A 75 2.40 -1.00 -1.36
CA PHE A 75 2.85 -0.77 0.01
C PHE A 75 4.03 -1.67 0.39
N ASN A 76 3.92 -2.97 0.11
CA ASN A 76 4.98 -3.93 0.41
C ASN A 76 6.27 -3.66 -0.39
N VAL A 77 6.16 -3.24 -1.64
CA VAL A 77 7.32 -2.82 -2.46
C VAL A 77 8.00 -1.59 -1.85
N VAL A 78 7.23 -0.56 -1.48
CA VAL A 78 7.77 0.66 -0.86
C VAL A 78 8.42 0.36 0.48
N LEU A 79 7.81 -0.48 1.31
CA LEU A 79 8.39 -0.96 2.56
C LEU A 79 9.74 -1.65 2.33
N GLY A 80 9.80 -2.58 1.38
CA GLY A 80 11.03 -3.28 1.03
C GLY A 80 12.13 -2.31 0.58
N ALA A 81 11.78 -1.31 -0.23
CA ALA A 81 12.72 -0.27 -0.66
C ALA A 81 13.25 0.56 0.51
N ILE A 82 12.40 0.95 1.46
CA ILE A 82 12.79 1.68 2.68
C ILE A 82 13.75 0.83 3.51
N VAL A 83 13.40 -0.43 3.79
CA VAL A 83 14.22 -1.33 4.60
C VAL A 83 15.58 -1.57 3.95
N SER A 84 15.63 -1.76 2.63
CA SER A 84 16.88 -1.92 1.88
C SER A 84 17.74 -0.65 1.92
N PHE A 85 17.14 0.52 1.71
CA PHE A 85 17.84 1.80 1.76
C PHE A 85 18.42 2.11 3.16
N LEU A 86 17.67 1.81 4.23
CA LEU A 86 18.15 1.96 5.59
C LEU A 86 19.25 0.96 5.93
N SER A 87 19.12 -0.29 5.49
CA SER A 87 20.11 -1.35 5.72
C SER A 87 21.45 -1.04 5.05
N THR A 88 21.42 -0.59 3.80
CA THR A 88 22.62 -0.16 3.06
C THR A 88 23.28 1.06 3.71
N THR A 89 22.48 2.02 4.16
CA THR A 89 22.95 3.17 4.92
C THR A 89 23.69 2.76 6.21
N LEU A 90 23.13 1.82 6.98
CA LEU A 90 23.74 1.30 8.20
C LEU A 90 25.02 0.52 7.91
N ALA A 91 25.01 -0.34 6.89
CA ALA A 91 26.18 -1.10 6.46
C ALA A 91 27.34 -0.17 6.05
N GLN A 92 27.05 0.89 5.28
CA GLN A 92 28.05 1.87 4.88
C GLN A 92 28.65 2.61 6.08
N LYS A 93 27.83 3.01 7.06
CA LYS A 93 28.30 3.65 8.30
C LYS A 93 29.21 2.72 9.11
N ASN A 94 28.85 1.44 9.23
CA ASN A 94 29.64 0.45 9.96
C ASN A 94 31.00 0.17 9.28
N ASN A 95 31.02 0.07 7.96
CA ASN A 95 32.25 -0.12 7.20
C ASN A 95 33.20 1.09 7.29
N HIS A 96 32.68 2.31 7.27
CA HIS A 96 33.49 3.52 7.49
C HIS A 96 34.14 3.51 8.88
N LYS A 97 33.35 3.21 9.93
CA LYS A 97 33.84 3.14 11.32
C LYS A 97 34.91 2.06 11.51
N LYS A 98 34.80 0.93 10.79
CA LYS A 98 35.82 -0.15 10.81
C LYS A 98 37.15 0.32 10.19
N ASN A 99 37.11 0.98 9.03
CA ASN A 99 38.32 1.51 8.39
C ASN A 99 38.99 2.61 9.22
N ASP A 100 38.22 3.49 9.87
CA ASP A 100 38.76 4.54 10.75
C ASP A 100 39.52 3.96 11.96
N ASN A 101 39.10 2.80 12.46
CA ASN A 101 39.79 2.11 13.56
C ASN A 101 41.07 1.39 13.11
N ILE A 102 41.12 0.90 11.86
CA ILE A 102 42.33 0.24 11.31
C ILE A 102 43.43 1.28 11.04
N ASN A 103 43.08 2.47 10.54
CA ASN A 103 44.04 3.54 10.24
C ASN A 103 44.57 4.29 11.49
N LYS A 104 44.09 3.95 12.70
CA LYS A 104 44.54 4.54 13.97
C LYS A 104 45.54 3.66 14.73
N ILE A 105 45.86 2.48 14.21
CA ILE A 105 46.85 1.53 14.72
C ILE A 105 48.09 1.64 13.83
#